data_AF-G3IB87-F1
#
_entry.id   AF-G3IB87-F1
#
_cell.length_a   1.000
_cell.length_b   1.000
_cell.length_c   1.000
_cell.angle_alpha   90.00
_cell.angle_beta   90.00
_cell.angle_gamma   90.00
#
_symmetry.space_group_name_H-M   'P 1'
#
loop_
_entity.id
_entity.type
_entity.pdbx_description
1 polymer ?
#
loop_
_entity_poly.entity_id
_entity_poly.type
_entity_poly.pdbx_seq_one_letter_code
_entity_poly.pdbx_strand_id
1 'polypeptide(L)'
;MGLGWKPPQEDAVPRKGKRRTPANVASRFLKCLAAASAAFAEVERLLRAGPAAQAVLREELSACGSLDLTEDQGELLGALQALVGGTVQYDGQAGAPLSVRQLCGLLLEDSGNRTHSTPYLGLRRAVQAVAQTNSYYGGQTPGATQVLYVNGDTDPWHVLSVTQDLGPSEPAILIPSASHCFDMAPMRPSDSPSLRLGRQRIFQQLQVWLKDLKKNLD
;
A
#
# COMPACT_ATOMS: atom_id res chain seq x y z
N MET A 1 -13.81 34.66 5.08
CA MET A 1 -12.45 34.67 5.67
C MET A 1 -11.62 33.66 4.89
N GLY A 2 -10.68 34.12 4.07
CA GLY A 2 -9.90 33.26 3.17
C GLY A 2 -8.86 32.47 3.97
N LEU A 3 -8.99 31.15 4.00
CA LEU A 3 -7.93 30.27 4.48
C LEU A 3 -6.82 30.25 3.42
N GLY A 4 -5.80 31.08 3.66
CA GLY A 4 -4.60 31.14 2.82
C GLY A 4 -3.80 29.85 2.95
N TRP A 5 -3.86 29.02 1.92
CA TRP A 5 -2.94 27.90 1.78
C TRP A 5 -1.58 28.46 1.32
N LYS A 6 -0.61 28.54 2.23
CA LYS A 6 0.79 28.79 1.87
C LYS A 6 1.38 27.47 1.36
N PRO A 7 1.90 27.38 0.13
CA PRO A 7 2.68 26.24 -0.28
C PRO A 7 3.94 26.13 0.61
N PRO A 8 4.42 24.91 0.91
CA PRO A 8 5.67 24.74 1.64
C PRO A 8 6.81 25.39 0.86
N GLN A 9 7.68 26.13 1.57
CA GLN A 9 8.91 26.63 0.98
C GLN A 9 9.76 25.44 0.54
N GLU A 10 10.19 25.44 -0.72
CA GLU A 10 11.21 24.53 -1.20
C GLU A 10 12.50 24.79 -0.42
N ASP A 11 12.81 23.91 0.53
CA ASP A 11 14.11 23.90 1.19
C ASP A 11 15.20 23.73 0.12
N ALA A 12 16.13 24.69 0.10
CA ALA A 12 17.25 24.72 -0.82
C ALA A 12 18.02 23.40 -0.76
N VAL A 13 18.12 22.74 -1.92
CA VAL A 13 18.87 21.48 -2.12
C VAL A 13 20.31 21.64 -1.61
N PRO A 14 20.77 20.85 -0.62
CA PRO A 14 22.17 20.85 -0.25
C PRO A 14 22.98 20.19 -1.38
N ARG A 15 23.63 21.01 -2.22
CA ARG A 15 24.63 20.54 -3.19
C ARG A 15 25.93 20.21 -2.46
N LYS A 16 26.20 18.90 -2.29
CA LYS A 16 27.48 18.21 -2.65
C LYS A 16 27.47 16.77 -2.12
N GLY A 17 26.74 15.90 -2.80
CA GLY A 17 27.04 14.46 -2.81
C GLY A 17 27.71 14.12 -4.14
N LYS A 18 28.82 13.36 -4.13
CA LYS A 18 29.43 12.80 -5.36
C LYS A 18 28.32 12.11 -6.17
N ARG A 19 28.11 12.52 -7.44
CA ARG A 19 27.20 11.80 -8.35
C ARG A 19 27.68 10.35 -8.41
N ARG A 20 26.80 9.41 -8.04
CA ARG A 20 27.11 7.98 -8.02
C ARG A 20 27.30 7.50 -9.46
N THR A 21 28.33 6.69 -9.71
CA THR A 21 28.55 6.10 -11.03
C THR A 21 27.48 5.05 -11.34
N PRO A 22 27.11 4.84 -12.62
CA PRO A 22 26.12 3.84 -13.03
C PRO A 22 26.43 2.42 -12.51
N ALA A 23 27.70 2.01 -12.51
CA ALA A 23 28.14 0.70 -12.00
C ALA A 23 27.88 0.54 -10.48
N ASN A 24 28.03 1.61 -9.71
CA ASN A 24 27.73 1.61 -8.26
C ASN A 24 26.23 1.57 -7.97
N VAL A 25 25.40 2.10 -8.87
CA VAL A 25 23.93 2.01 -8.77
C VAL A 25 23.47 0.59 -9.10
N ALA A 26 23.94 0.01 -10.20
CA ALA A 26 23.63 -1.37 -10.60
C ALA A 26 24.05 -2.39 -9.53
N SER A 27 25.26 -2.25 -8.97
CA SER A 27 25.74 -3.12 -7.89
C SER A 27 24.87 -3.03 -6.62
N ARG A 28 24.40 -1.84 -6.25
CA ARG A 28 23.51 -1.66 -5.09
C ARG A 28 22.12 -2.22 -5.32
N PHE A 29 21.59 -2.06 -6.53
CA PHE A 29 20.30 -2.63 -6.91
C PHE A 29 20.32 -4.16 -6.82
N LEU A 30 21.34 -4.82 -7.39
CA LEU A 30 21.49 -6.28 -7.31
C LEU A 30 21.62 -6.78 -5.87
N LYS A 31 22.33 -6.04 -5.01
CA LYS A 31 22.40 -6.35 -3.57
C LYS A 31 21.04 -6.25 -2.89
N CYS A 32 20.28 -5.20 -3.18
CA CYS A 32 18.94 -5.04 -2.62
C CYS A 32 17.99 -6.14 -3.09
N LEU A 33 18.03 -6.50 -4.38
CA LEU A 33 17.27 -7.62 -4.92
C LEU A 33 17.61 -8.93 -4.20
N ALA A 34 18.90 -9.24 -4.05
CA ALA A 34 19.34 -10.44 -3.34
C ALA A 34 18.90 -10.44 -1.86
N ALA A 35 18.93 -9.28 -1.20
CA ALA A 35 18.44 -9.14 0.16
C ALA A 35 16.92 -9.36 0.25
N ALA A 36 16.14 -8.77 -0.67
CA ALA A 36 14.70 -9.02 -0.73
C ALA A 36 14.42 -10.52 -0.91
N SER A 37 15.06 -11.19 -1.87
CA SER A 37 14.93 -12.63 -2.07
C SER A 37 15.30 -13.45 -0.82
N ALA A 38 16.38 -13.08 -0.13
CA ALA A 38 16.78 -13.74 1.11
C ALA A 38 15.78 -13.53 2.24
N ALA A 39 15.12 -12.37 2.32
CA ALA A 39 14.07 -12.11 3.30
C ALA A 39 12.86 -13.04 3.07
N PHE A 40 12.39 -13.18 1.83
CA PHE A 40 11.29 -14.11 1.51
C PHE A 40 11.68 -15.57 1.75
N ALA A 41 12.90 -15.97 1.37
CA ALA A 41 13.38 -17.33 1.62
C ALA A 41 13.38 -17.68 3.13
N GLU A 42 13.70 -16.71 4.00
CA GLU A 42 13.63 -16.90 5.44
C GLU A 42 12.19 -17.02 5.95
N VAL A 43 11.25 -16.23 5.42
CA VAL A 43 9.81 -16.37 5.73
C VAL A 43 9.32 -17.77 5.37
N GLU A 44 9.60 -18.24 4.15
CA GLU A 44 9.22 -19.59 3.73
C GLU A 44 9.87 -20.69 4.57
N ARG A 45 11.13 -20.49 4.99
CA ARG A 45 11.82 -21.43 5.89
C ARG A 45 11.11 -21.51 7.24
N LEU A 46 10.70 -20.38 7.81
CA LEU A 46 9.95 -20.31 9.08
C LEU A 46 8.56 -20.93 8.96
N LEU A 47 7.86 -20.69 7.85
CA LEU A 47 6.57 -21.33 7.55
C LEU A 47 6.67 -22.86 7.50
N ARG A 48 7.75 -23.40 6.95
CA ARG A 48 8.01 -24.86 6.87
C ARG A 48 8.55 -25.46 8.16
N ALA A 49 8.99 -24.66 9.12
CA ALA A 49 9.62 -25.15 10.36
C ALA A 49 8.62 -25.68 11.41
N GLY A 50 7.31 -25.56 11.15
CA GLY A 50 6.24 -26.13 11.96
C GLY A 50 5.51 -25.10 12.84
N PRO A 51 4.49 -25.54 13.61
CA PRO A 51 3.53 -24.66 14.26
C PRO A 51 4.14 -23.64 15.22
N ALA A 52 5.19 -24.02 15.97
CA ALA A 52 5.86 -23.11 16.89
C ALA A 52 6.56 -21.94 16.16
N ALA A 53 7.19 -22.21 15.01
CA ALA A 53 7.84 -21.17 14.20
C ALA A 53 6.80 -20.30 13.49
N GLN A 54 5.70 -20.90 13.02
CA GLN A 54 4.56 -20.18 12.44
C GLN A 54 3.93 -19.21 13.46
N ALA A 55 3.75 -19.62 14.72
CA ALA A 55 3.24 -18.75 15.77
C ALA A 55 4.17 -17.55 16.03
N VAL A 56 5.49 -17.78 16.06
CA VAL A 56 6.46 -16.68 16.20
C VAL A 56 6.40 -15.75 14.98
N LEU A 57 6.39 -16.29 13.77
CA LEU A 57 6.31 -15.51 12.53
C LEU A 57 5.04 -14.65 12.47
N ARG A 58 3.91 -15.22 12.90
CA ARG A 58 2.62 -14.52 13.00
C ARG A 58 2.74 -13.28 13.88
N GLU A 59 3.32 -13.42 15.07
CA GLU A 59 3.54 -12.30 16.00
C GLU A 59 4.51 -11.27 15.41
N GLU A 60 5.64 -11.73 14.87
CA GLU A 60 6.69 -10.84 14.35
C GLU A 60 6.24 -9.99 13.15
N LEU A 61 5.38 -10.54 12.29
CA LEU A 61 4.79 -9.86 11.15
C LEU A 61 3.41 -9.26 11.45
N SER A 62 2.93 -9.36 12.70
CA SER A 62 1.63 -8.83 13.13
C SER A 62 0.45 -9.33 12.29
N ALA A 63 0.49 -10.60 11.90
CA ALA A 63 -0.61 -11.23 11.17
C ALA A 63 -1.79 -11.52 12.12
N CYS A 64 -3.01 -11.17 11.68
CA CYS A 64 -4.21 -11.30 12.51
C CYS A 64 -4.70 -12.75 12.64
N GLY A 65 -4.52 -13.58 11.59
CA GLY A 65 -4.98 -14.96 11.52
C GLY A 65 -3.90 -16.00 11.84
N SER A 66 -4.30 -17.26 12.03
CA SER A 66 -3.37 -18.40 12.09
C SER A 66 -2.61 -18.55 10.77
N LEU A 67 -1.47 -19.25 10.79
CA LEU A 67 -0.69 -19.61 9.60
C LEU A 67 -0.67 -21.13 9.40
N ASP A 68 -1.69 -21.81 9.92
CA ASP A 68 -1.76 -23.27 9.98
C ASP A 68 -2.12 -23.86 8.60
N LEU A 69 -2.95 -23.15 7.83
CA LEU A 69 -3.40 -23.55 6.51
C LEU A 69 -2.45 -23.01 5.43
N THR A 70 -2.26 -23.80 4.37
CA THR A 70 -1.44 -23.39 3.21
C THR A 70 -1.94 -22.13 2.53
N GLU A 71 -3.24 -21.92 2.57
CA GLU A 71 -3.94 -20.74 2.06
C GLU A 71 -3.52 -19.49 2.86
N ASP A 72 -3.56 -19.55 4.20
CA ASP A 72 -3.14 -18.44 5.08
C ASP A 72 -1.66 -18.09 4.86
N GLN A 73 -0.83 -19.10 4.64
CA GLN A 73 0.59 -18.92 4.33
C GLN A 73 0.79 -18.25 2.97
N GLY A 74 -0.02 -18.63 1.98
CA GLY A 74 -0.04 -18.00 0.66
C GLY A 74 -0.48 -16.54 0.73
N GLU A 75 -1.51 -16.24 1.50
CA GLU A 75 -1.98 -14.87 1.75
C GLU A 75 -0.92 -14.01 2.43
N LEU A 76 -0.22 -14.54 3.45
CA LEU A 76 0.90 -13.84 4.08
C LEU A 76 2.01 -13.51 3.07
N LEU A 77 2.42 -14.49 2.25
CA LEU A 77 3.44 -14.27 1.22
C LEU A 77 2.97 -13.25 0.17
N GLY A 78 1.70 -13.30 -0.22
CA GLY A 78 1.06 -12.34 -1.11
C GLY A 78 1.06 -10.92 -0.53
N ALA A 79 0.72 -10.75 0.75
CA ALA A 79 0.76 -9.47 1.44
C ALA A 79 2.18 -8.88 1.53
N LEU A 80 3.18 -9.72 1.79
CA LEU A 80 4.59 -9.31 1.80
C LEU A 80 5.08 -8.92 0.39
N GLN A 81 4.68 -9.68 -0.64
CA GLN A 81 4.95 -9.33 -2.04
C GLN A 81 4.30 -8.01 -2.41
N ALA A 82 3.06 -7.79 -2.00
CA ALA A 82 2.32 -6.55 -2.20
C ALA A 82 3.03 -5.35 -1.55
N LEU A 83 3.59 -5.51 -0.35
CA LEU A 83 4.37 -4.46 0.30
C LEU A 83 5.58 -4.05 -0.55
N VAL A 84 6.37 -5.03 -1.02
CA VAL A 84 7.56 -4.76 -1.83
C VAL A 84 7.17 -4.21 -3.20
N GLY A 85 6.17 -4.80 -3.85
CA GLY A 85 5.64 -4.37 -5.14
C GLY A 85 5.06 -2.95 -5.08
N GLY A 86 4.28 -2.65 -4.05
CA GLY A 86 3.72 -1.32 -3.80
C GLY A 86 4.80 -0.26 -3.56
N THR A 87 5.88 -0.60 -2.85
CA THR A 87 7.03 0.30 -2.67
C THR A 87 7.68 0.67 -4.02
N VAL A 88 7.73 -0.27 -4.96
CA VAL A 88 8.27 -0.02 -6.31
C VAL A 88 7.27 0.77 -7.16
N GLN A 89 5.99 0.37 -7.14
CA GLN A 89 4.93 0.98 -7.93
C GLN A 89 4.68 2.45 -7.56
N TYR A 90 4.76 2.77 -6.27
CA TYR A 90 4.44 4.09 -5.72
C TYR A 90 5.67 4.86 -5.23
N ASP A 91 6.87 4.53 -5.74
CA ASP A 91 8.12 5.17 -5.32
C ASP A 91 8.06 6.71 -5.51
N GLY A 92 8.28 7.44 -4.42
CA GLY A 92 8.26 8.91 -4.42
C GLY A 92 6.87 9.55 -4.49
N GLN A 93 5.78 8.77 -4.44
CA GLN A 93 4.43 9.32 -4.34
C GLN A 93 4.12 9.82 -2.92
N ALA A 94 3.34 10.89 -2.83
CA ALA A 94 2.90 11.43 -1.54
C ALA A 94 2.02 10.40 -0.80
N GLY A 95 2.28 10.18 0.48
CA GLY A 95 1.55 9.21 1.30
C GLY A 95 2.04 7.76 1.20
N ALA A 96 2.98 7.44 0.28
CA ALA A 96 3.60 6.12 0.26
C ALA A 96 4.45 5.89 1.51
N PRO A 97 4.32 4.74 2.21
CA PRO A 97 5.02 4.49 3.48
C PRO A 97 6.53 4.39 3.34
N LEU A 98 7.00 3.92 2.18
CA LEU A 98 8.41 3.69 1.88
C LEU A 98 8.70 4.05 0.43
N SER A 99 9.88 4.62 0.21
CA SER A 99 10.55 4.65 -1.09
C SER A 99 11.38 3.39 -1.30
N VAL A 100 11.73 3.08 -2.55
CA VAL A 100 12.67 2.01 -2.90
C VAL A 100 14.00 2.17 -2.16
N ARG A 101 14.47 3.41 -2.01
CA ARG A 101 15.70 3.71 -1.27
C ARG A 101 15.58 3.32 0.21
N GLN A 102 14.46 3.65 0.84
CA GLN A 102 14.22 3.33 2.26
C GLN A 102 14.11 1.82 2.46
N LEU A 103 13.31 1.12 1.64
CA LEU A 103 13.18 -0.34 1.71
C LEU A 103 14.53 -1.04 1.52
N CYS A 104 15.29 -0.68 0.49
CA CYS A 104 16.62 -1.23 0.29
C CYS A 104 17.58 -0.90 1.45
N GLY A 105 17.42 0.27 2.09
CA GLY A 105 18.14 0.60 3.32
C GLY A 105 17.82 -0.39 4.43
N LEU A 106 16.53 -0.65 4.68
CA LEU A 106 16.08 -1.59 5.72
C LEU A 106 16.59 -3.02 5.48
N LEU A 107 16.54 -3.50 4.24
CA LEU A 107 16.95 -4.86 3.88
C LEU A 107 18.47 -5.09 3.95
N LEU A 108 19.26 -4.03 3.78
CA LEU A 108 20.72 -4.09 3.73
C LEU A 108 21.39 -3.61 5.04
N GLU A 109 20.64 -3.04 5.97
CA GLU A 109 21.19 -2.46 7.19
C GLU A 109 21.66 -3.58 8.13
N ASP A 110 22.98 -3.71 8.28
CA ASP A 110 23.59 -4.74 9.11
C ASP A 110 23.16 -4.63 10.57
N SER A 111 22.27 -5.53 10.98
CA SER A 111 21.91 -5.68 12.36
C SER A 111 22.79 -6.75 13.00
N GLY A 112 23.94 -6.35 13.54
CA GLY A 112 24.86 -7.25 14.23
C GLY A 112 24.18 -8.19 15.24
N ASN A 113 24.78 -9.38 15.40
CA ASN A 113 24.47 -10.48 16.33
C ASN A 113 22.97 -10.65 16.70
N ARG A 114 22.15 -11.07 15.73
CA ARG A 114 20.74 -11.42 15.93
C ARG A 114 20.44 -12.82 15.41
N THR A 115 19.41 -13.44 15.97
CA THR A 115 18.90 -14.78 15.64
C THR A 115 18.30 -14.89 14.23
N HIS A 116 17.87 -13.78 13.64
CA HIS A 116 17.33 -13.73 12.29
C HIS A 116 18.27 -13.06 11.29
N SER A 117 18.14 -13.44 10.02
CA SER A 117 18.91 -12.81 8.93
C SER A 117 18.58 -11.31 8.83
N THR A 118 19.60 -10.50 8.55
CA THR A 118 19.47 -9.06 8.33
C THR A 118 18.34 -8.69 7.36
N PRO A 119 18.18 -9.36 6.20
CA PRO A 119 17.11 -9.01 5.27
C PRO A 119 15.70 -9.30 5.80
N TYR A 120 15.49 -10.37 6.56
CA TYR A 120 14.20 -10.64 7.20
C TYR A 120 13.82 -9.55 8.20
N LEU A 121 14.78 -9.09 9.01
CA LEU A 121 14.56 -7.98 9.94
C LEU A 121 14.23 -6.67 9.21
N GLY A 122 14.83 -6.44 8.04
CA GLY A 122 14.49 -5.35 7.15
C GLY A 122 13.04 -5.43 6.64
N LEU A 123 12.61 -6.61 6.18
CA LEU A 123 11.24 -6.85 5.75
C LEU A 123 10.24 -6.64 6.90
N ARG A 124 10.56 -7.14 8.10
CA ARG A 124 9.74 -6.93 9.31
C ARG A 124 9.58 -5.45 9.65
N ARG A 125 10.65 -4.66 9.56
CA ARG A 125 10.58 -3.19 9.73
C ARG A 125 9.72 -2.53 8.66
N ALA A 126 9.73 -3.06 7.44
CA ALA A 126 8.88 -2.56 6.38
C ALA A 126 7.39 -2.84 6.68
N VAL A 127 7.07 -4.03 7.23
CA VAL A 127 5.72 -4.34 7.73
C VAL A 127 5.31 -3.39 8.85
N GLN A 128 6.23 -3.06 9.77
CA GLN A 128 5.97 -2.07 10.82
C GLN A 128 5.67 -0.66 10.25
N ALA A 129 6.33 -0.26 9.16
CA ALA A 129 6.02 1.01 8.50
C ALA A 129 4.59 1.02 7.95
N VAL A 130 4.12 -0.09 7.37
CA VAL A 130 2.71 -0.23 6.95
C VAL A 130 1.76 -0.17 8.15
N ALA A 131 2.09 -0.84 9.25
CA ALA A 131 1.28 -0.79 10.47
C ALA A 131 1.17 0.63 11.06
N GLN A 132 2.26 1.40 11.02
CA GLN A 132 2.26 2.81 11.44
C GLN A 132 1.37 3.67 10.54
N THR A 133 1.46 3.48 9.21
CA THR A 133 0.59 4.16 8.25
C THR A 133 -0.88 3.83 8.50
N ASN A 134 -1.22 2.55 8.72
CA ASN A 134 -2.58 2.13 9.03
C ASN A 134 -3.07 2.75 10.36
N SER A 135 -2.22 2.78 11.39
CA SER A 135 -2.55 3.42 12.66
C SER A 135 -2.76 4.93 12.53
N TYR A 136 -2.03 5.60 11.63
CA TYR A 136 -2.16 7.04 11.42
C TYR A 136 -3.40 7.40 10.60
N TYR A 137 -3.63 6.69 9.48
CA TYR A 137 -4.73 6.99 8.56
C TYR A 137 -6.05 6.29 8.91
N GLY A 138 -6.04 5.27 9.76
CA GLY A 138 -7.21 4.49 10.16
C GLY A 138 -7.43 3.17 9.39
N GLY A 139 -6.49 2.79 8.51
CA GLY A 139 -6.56 1.53 7.77
C GLY A 139 -7.84 1.41 6.92
N GLN A 140 -8.64 0.37 7.16
CA GLN A 140 -9.94 0.15 6.48
C GLN A 140 -11.08 0.99 7.07
N THR A 141 -10.85 1.74 8.13
CA THR A 141 -11.78 2.73 8.68
C THR A 141 -11.08 4.08 8.75
N PRO A 142 -10.70 4.66 7.60
CA PRO A 142 -9.98 5.92 7.60
C PRO A 142 -10.83 7.04 8.21
N GLY A 143 -10.21 7.96 8.93
CA GLY A 143 -10.90 9.12 9.54
C GLY A 143 -11.10 10.25 8.53
N ALA A 144 -11.60 9.95 7.33
CA ALA A 144 -11.75 10.90 6.25
C ALA A 144 -13.16 11.50 6.20
N THR A 145 -13.37 12.51 5.36
CA THR A 145 -14.73 12.99 5.03
C THR A 145 -14.78 13.38 3.57
N GLN A 146 -15.94 13.24 2.94
CA GLN A 146 -16.16 13.52 1.53
C GLN A 146 -15.21 12.73 0.62
N VAL A 147 -15.07 11.44 0.92
CA VAL A 147 -14.27 10.49 0.13
C VAL A 147 -15.20 9.42 -0.42
N LEU A 148 -15.10 9.15 -1.73
CA LEU A 148 -15.84 8.08 -2.39
C LEU A 148 -14.84 6.97 -2.71
N TYR A 149 -15.00 5.81 -2.08
CA TYR A 149 -14.13 4.67 -2.29
C TYR A 149 -14.66 3.85 -3.47
N VAL A 150 -13.96 3.86 -4.61
CA VAL A 150 -14.35 3.11 -5.80
C VAL A 150 -13.36 1.99 -6.03
N ASN A 151 -13.85 0.76 -6.13
CA ASN A 151 -13.03 -0.41 -6.41
C ASN A 151 -13.71 -1.32 -7.43
N GLY A 152 -12.93 -2.12 -8.16
CA GLY A 152 -13.44 -3.23 -8.95
C GLY A 152 -13.20 -4.55 -8.23
N ASP A 153 -14.15 -5.49 -8.23
CA ASP A 153 -13.99 -6.77 -7.51
C ASP A 153 -12.97 -7.74 -8.14
N THR A 154 -12.57 -7.49 -9.39
CA THR A 154 -11.53 -8.25 -10.09
C THR A 154 -10.14 -7.67 -9.84
N ASP A 155 -10.06 -6.45 -9.31
CA ASP A 155 -8.80 -5.85 -8.88
C ASP A 155 -8.32 -6.53 -7.60
N PRO A 156 -7.18 -7.25 -7.57
CA PRO A 156 -6.70 -7.88 -6.34
C PRO A 156 -6.45 -6.87 -5.20
N TRP A 157 -6.32 -5.57 -5.51
CA TRP A 157 -6.14 -4.53 -4.50
C TRP A 157 -7.40 -4.15 -3.74
N HIS A 158 -8.60 -4.52 -4.23
CA HIS A 158 -9.85 -4.09 -3.59
C HIS A 158 -9.99 -4.57 -2.14
N VAL A 159 -9.40 -5.72 -1.80
CA VAL A 159 -9.42 -6.28 -0.43
C VAL A 159 -8.65 -5.42 0.58
N LEU A 160 -7.73 -4.57 0.11
CA LEU A 160 -6.98 -3.63 0.95
C LEU A 160 -7.69 -2.27 1.08
N SER A 161 -8.82 -2.08 0.39
CA SER A 161 -9.57 -0.83 0.33
C SER A 161 -10.84 -0.88 1.19
N VAL A 162 -11.54 0.25 1.27
CA VAL A 162 -12.89 0.33 1.82
C VAL A 162 -13.88 -0.12 0.73
N THR A 163 -14.58 -1.22 0.97
CA THR A 163 -15.50 -1.84 -0.02
C THR A 163 -16.97 -1.75 0.39
N GLN A 164 -17.24 -1.17 1.56
CA GLN A 164 -18.58 -0.94 2.11
C GLN A 164 -18.68 0.48 2.64
N ASP A 165 -19.89 1.04 2.64
CA ASP A 165 -20.15 2.39 3.13
C ASP A 165 -19.74 2.52 4.61
N LEU A 166 -18.92 3.51 4.94
CA LEU A 166 -18.58 3.86 6.33
C LEU A 166 -19.50 4.95 6.88
N GLY A 167 -20.24 5.63 6.00
CA GLY A 167 -21.25 6.62 6.35
C GLY A 167 -21.65 7.50 5.16
N PRO A 168 -22.55 8.48 5.35
CA PRO A 168 -23.01 9.35 4.26
C PRO A 168 -21.91 10.20 3.62
N SER A 169 -20.83 10.47 4.35
CA SER A 169 -19.67 11.23 3.85
C SER A 169 -18.60 10.35 3.19
N GLU A 170 -18.66 9.04 3.43
CA GLU A 170 -17.66 8.06 3.05
C GLU A 170 -18.30 6.82 2.38
N PRO A 171 -19.06 7.01 1.28
CA PRO A 171 -19.64 5.90 0.54
C PRO A 171 -18.58 5.08 -0.20
N ALA A 172 -18.92 3.82 -0.49
CA ALA A 172 -18.12 2.89 -1.28
C ALA A 172 -18.91 2.33 -2.47
N ILE A 173 -18.21 2.12 -3.59
CA ILE A 173 -18.73 1.49 -4.80
C ILE A 173 -17.79 0.35 -5.16
N LEU A 174 -18.25 -0.89 -4.97
CA LEU A 174 -17.60 -2.07 -5.52
C LEU A 174 -18.26 -2.41 -6.87
N ILE A 175 -17.50 -2.29 -7.96
CA ILE A 175 -17.98 -2.49 -9.34
C ILE A 175 -17.72 -3.94 -9.76
N PRO A 176 -18.77 -4.73 -10.06
CA PRO A 176 -18.59 -6.11 -10.48
C PRO A 176 -17.84 -6.24 -11.81
N SER A 177 -16.89 -7.17 -11.84
CA SER A 177 -16.02 -7.50 -12.97
C SER A 177 -15.13 -6.35 -13.47
N ALA A 178 -14.99 -5.28 -12.69
CA ALA A 178 -14.06 -4.21 -13.02
C ALA A 178 -12.67 -4.52 -12.47
N SER A 179 -11.65 -4.19 -13.26
CA SER A 179 -10.24 -4.27 -12.85
C SER A 179 -9.76 -2.94 -12.27
N HIS A 180 -8.47 -2.89 -11.93
CA HIS A 180 -7.82 -1.76 -11.29
C HIS A 180 -8.10 -0.42 -12.00
N CYS A 181 -8.74 0.50 -11.28
CA CYS A 181 -9.11 1.84 -11.72
C CYS A 181 -9.86 1.88 -13.07
N PHE A 182 -10.61 0.83 -13.43
CA PHE A 182 -11.26 0.76 -14.74
C PHE A 182 -12.41 1.78 -14.91
N ASP A 183 -12.97 2.25 -13.80
CA ASP A 183 -13.89 3.38 -13.73
C ASP A 183 -13.29 4.68 -14.30
N MET A 184 -11.98 4.88 -14.12
CA MET A 184 -11.23 6.04 -14.61
C MET A 184 -10.80 5.93 -16.09
N ALA A 185 -10.93 4.74 -16.69
CA ALA A 185 -10.61 4.53 -18.10
C ALA A 185 -11.62 5.26 -19.01
N PRO A 186 -11.22 5.65 -20.24
CA PRO A 186 -12.14 6.22 -21.22
C PRO A 186 -13.34 5.30 -21.48
N MET A 187 -14.54 5.86 -21.53
CA MET A 187 -15.76 5.11 -21.82
C MET A 187 -15.70 4.45 -23.20
N ARG A 188 -16.18 3.22 -23.30
CA ARG A 188 -16.26 2.45 -24.55
C ARG A 188 -17.67 1.87 -24.73
N PRO A 189 -18.15 1.70 -25.98
CA PRO A 189 -19.41 0.99 -26.23
C PRO A 189 -19.43 -0.44 -25.67
N SER A 190 -18.25 -1.08 -25.57
CA SER A 190 -18.07 -2.43 -25.04
C SER A 190 -18.02 -2.53 -23.52
N ASP A 191 -18.15 -1.42 -22.79
CA ASP A 191 -18.11 -1.44 -21.33
C ASP A 191 -19.21 -2.35 -20.75
N SER A 192 -18.94 -2.98 -19.61
CA SER A 192 -19.96 -3.79 -18.95
C SER A 192 -21.10 -2.90 -18.42
N PRO A 193 -22.32 -3.45 -18.25
CA PRO A 193 -23.41 -2.74 -17.58
C PRO A 193 -23.03 -2.29 -16.16
N SER A 194 -22.29 -3.12 -15.41
CA SER A 194 -21.81 -2.80 -14.07
C SER A 194 -20.89 -1.59 -14.06
N LEU A 195 -19.96 -1.49 -15.01
CA LEU A 195 -19.03 -0.36 -15.11
C LEU A 195 -19.75 0.94 -15.45
N ARG A 196 -20.70 0.89 -16.40
CA ARG A 196 -21.53 2.07 -16.73
C ARG A 196 -22.32 2.54 -15.52
N LEU A 197 -22.95 1.62 -14.78
CA LEU A 197 -23.69 1.94 -13.57
C LEU A 197 -22.77 2.50 -12.48
N GLY A 198 -21.58 1.93 -12.31
CA GLY A 198 -20.55 2.45 -11.39
C GLY A 198 -20.21 3.91 -11.69
N ARG A 199 -19.89 4.24 -12.95
CA ARG A 199 -19.61 5.62 -13.37
C ARG A 199 -20.80 6.56 -13.18
N GLN A 200 -22.03 6.09 -13.41
CA GLN A 200 -23.23 6.88 -13.12
C GLN A 200 -23.37 7.18 -11.62
N ARG A 201 -23.13 6.21 -10.75
CA ARG A 201 -23.17 6.41 -9.29
C ARG A 201 -22.08 7.38 -8.82
N ILE A 202 -20.87 7.28 -9.36
CA ILE A 202 -19.78 8.24 -9.10
C ILE A 202 -20.25 9.66 -9.47
N PHE A 203 -20.80 9.84 -10.68
CA PHE A 203 -21.29 11.14 -11.12
C PHE A 203 -22.43 11.68 -10.23
N GLN A 204 -23.36 10.83 -9.82
CA GLN A 204 -24.44 11.20 -8.90
C GLN A 204 -23.91 11.66 -7.54
N GLN A 205 -22.92 10.96 -6.98
CA GLN A 205 -22.31 11.36 -5.71
C GLN A 205 -21.64 12.73 -5.80
N LEU A 206 -20.90 12.99 -6.88
CA LEU A 206 -20.30 14.30 -7.13
C LEU A 206 -21.35 15.40 -7.23
N GLN A 207 -22.49 15.13 -7.87
CA GLN A 207 -23.60 16.10 -7.94
C GLN A 207 -24.20 16.40 -6.57
N VAL A 208 -24.29 15.42 -5.66
CA VAL A 208 -24.74 15.64 -4.28
C VAL A 208 -23.80 16.60 -3.57
N TRP A 209 -22.50 16.31 -3.56
CA TRP A 209 -21.51 17.17 -2.91
C TRP A 209 -21.47 18.59 -3.49
N LEU A 210 -21.55 18.75 -4.81
CA LEU A 210 -21.59 20.07 -5.44
C LEU A 210 -22.85 20.87 -5.05
N LYS A 211 -24.00 20.21 -4.89
CA LYS A 211 -25.24 20.87 -4.44
C LYS A 211 -25.13 21.30 -2.99
N ASP A 212 -24.55 20.48 -2.13
CA ASP A 212 -24.40 20.80 -0.71
C ASP A 212 -23.38 21.92 -0.50
N LEU A 213 -22.27 21.91 -1.25
CA LEU A 213 -21.33 23.04 -1.28
C LEU A 213 -22.01 24.34 -1.70
N LYS A 214 -22.88 24.30 -2.72
CA LYS A 214 -23.63 25.49 -3.13
C LYS A 214 -24.53 26.02 -2.01
N LYS A 215 -25.29 25.15 -1.33
CA LYS A 215 -26.14 25.55 -0.19
C LYS A 215 -25.36 26.17 0.96
N ASN A 216 -24.11 25.76 1.18
CA ASN A 216 -23.26 26.28 2.26
C ASN A 216 -22.58 27.61 1.89
N LEU A 217 -22.62 28.01 0.61
CA LEU A 217 -22.06 29.28 0.14
C LEU A 217 -23.11 30.41 0.09
N ASP A 218 -24.40 30.06 -0.02
CA ASP A 218 -25.54 30.96 -0.01
C ASP A 218 -26.03 31.23 1.44
#